data_AF-A0A9X0YN18-F1
#
_entry.id   AF-A0A9X0YN18-F1
#
_cell.length_a   1.000
_cell.length_b   1.000
_cell.length_c   1.000
_cell.angle_alpha   90.00
_cell.angle_beta   90.00
_cell.angle_gamma   90.00
#
_symmetry.space_group_name_H-M   'P 1'
#
loop_
_entity.id
_entity.type
_entity.pdbx_description
1 polymer ?
#
loop_
_entity_poly.entity_id
_entity_poly.type
_entity_poly.pdbx_seq_one_letter_code
_entity_poly.pdbx_strand_id
1 'polypeptide(L)'
;MKTKGILLFIIGVMLWSCGSSKQVNKDDLVNRLDSYMSKIDQDKSLEETFQDGALTDANGEEDLGIFKYYVNFDAKTKDLYRIKNIEETGNFRTESYYFKDNALVAATVKSSAADEKKIYLYKGKIISSSNIDSKEQDLLLTKAKRFQNEYKNK
;
A
#
# COMPACT_ATOMS: atom_id res chain seq x y z
N MET A 1 43.53 -0.36 57.34
CA MET A 1 42.27 -0.96 57.84
C MET A 1 41.31 0.18 58.15
N LYS A 2 40.08 0.34 57.67
CA LYS A 2 39.23 -0.32 56.67
C LYS A 2 38.28 0.81 56.19
N THR A 3 38.29 1.14 54.90
CA THR A 3 37.25 1.97 54.28
C THR A 3 35.96 1.14 54.17
N LYS A 4 34.88 1.61 54.80
CA LYS A 4 33.50 1.12 54.64
C LYS A 4 32.59 2.32 54.94
N GLY A 5 31.65 2.76 54.12
CA GLY A 5 31.22 2.41 52.79
C GLY A 5 30.10 3.40 52.50
N ILE A 6 30.33 4.33 51.57
CA ILE A 6 29.28 5.21 51.07
C ILE A 6 28.45 4.37 50.12
N LEU A 7 27.26 3.94 50.56
CA LEU A 7 26.34 3.18 49.73
C LEU A 7 24.90 3.53 50.13
N LEU A 8 24.28 4.39 49.33
CA LEU A 8 22.98 4.19 48.66
C LEU A 8 22.39 5.55 48.28
N PHE A 9 22.97 6.05 47.19
CA PHE A 9 22.45 7.09 46.33
C PHE A 9 21.31 6.46 45.50
N ILE A 10 20.16 7.16 45.43
CA ILE A 10 19.18 7.10 44.34
C ILE A 10 18.53 5.73 44.08
N ILE A 11 17.48 5.43 44.85
CA ILE A 11 16.38 4.57 44.39
C ILE A 11 15.11 5.38 44.61
N GLY A 12 14.61 6.06 43.57
CA GLY A 12 13.41 6.87 43.74
C GLY A 12 12.93 7.71 42.57
N VAL A 13 13.35 7.46 41.32
CA VAL A 13 12.71 8.10 40.14
C VAL A 13 12.85 7.20 38.90
N MET A 14 12.26 6.01 38.89
CA MET A 14 12.21 5.17 37.67
C MET A 14 10.87 4.46 37.47
N LEU A 15 9.77 5.03 37.93
CA LEU A 15 8.45 4.56 37.54
C LEU A 15 7.63 5.81 37.31
N TRP A 16 7.43 6.17 36.05
CA TRP A 16 6.28 6.88 35.44
C TRP A 16 6.68 7.33 34.02
N SER A 17 7.23 6.40 33.23
CA SER A 17 7.15 6.48 31.77
C SER A 17 6.44 5.22 31.27
N CYS A 18 5.21 5.02 31.77
CA CYS A 18 4.19 4.34 30.98
C CYS A 18 3.79 5.34 29.90
N GLY A 19 4.60 5.40 28.83
CA GLY A 19 4.21 6.11 27.62
C GLY A 19 2.86 5.55 27.19
N SER A 20 1.82 6.37 27.30
CA SER A 20 0.50 6.05 26.77
C SER A 20 0.69 5.72 25.29
N SER A 21 0.63 4.44 24.93
CA SER A 21 0.58 4.06 23.52
C SER A 21 -0.73 4.63 23.00
N LYS A 22 -0.68 5.78 22.32
CA LYS A 22 -1.85 6.38 21.70
C LYS A 22 -2.44 5.32 20.78
N GLN A 23 -3.54 4.73 21.19
CA GLN A 23 -4.26 3.75 20.40
C GLN A 23 -4.80 4.52 19.20
N VAL A 24 -4.11 4.38 18.07
CA VAL A 24 -4.46 5.11 16.85
C VAL A 24 -5.84 4.61 16.41
N ASN A 25 -6.79 5.52 16.28
CA ASN A 25 -8.14 5.20 15.84
C ASN A 25 -8.10 4.71 14.38
N LYS A 26 -8.63 3.51 14.12
CA LYS A 26 -8.63 2.90 12.78
C LYS A 26 -9.42 3.73 11.77
N ASP A 27 -10.53 4.33 12.17
CA ASP A 27 -11.39 5.11 11.27
C ASP A 27 -10.69 6.41 10.85
N ASP A 28 -9.99 7.06 11.78
CA ASP A 28 -9.14 8.22 11.49
C ASP A 28 -8.00 7.85 10.52
N LEU A 29 -7.39 6.67 10.68
CA LEU A 29 -6.40 6.19 9.71
C LEU A 29 -6.99 5.95 8.33
N VAL A 30 -8.14 5.28 8.24
CA VAL A 30 -8.82 5.02 6.96
C VAL A 30 -9.16 6.35 6.26
N ASN A 31 -9.75 7.31 6.98
CA ASN A 31 -10.09 8.63 6.42
C ASN A 31 -8.86 9.40 5.91
N ARG A 32 -7.73 9.31 6.62
CA ARG A 32 -6.46 9.91 6.17
C ARG A 32 -5.92 9.23 4.92
N LEU A 33 -6.05 7.91 4.82
CA LEU A 33 -5.65 7.15 3.64
C LEU A 33 -6.54 7.44 2.44
N ASP A 34 -7.86 7.57 2.61
CA ASP A 34 -8.76 8.00 1.54
C ASP A 34 -8.43 9.41 1.05
N SER A 35 -8.16 10.33 1.97
CA SER A 35 -7.73 11.69 1.65
C SER A 35 -6.40 11.69 0.89
N TYR A 36 -5.48 10.80 1.27
CA TYR A 36 -4.21 10.62 0.59
C TYR A 36 -4.40 10.07 -0.83
N MET A 37 -5.16 8.99 -1.01
CA MET A 37 -5.49 8.41 -2.32
C MET A 37 -6.11 9.46 -3.25
N SER A 38 -7.08 10.21 -2.75
CA SER A 38 -7.75 11.28 -3.51
C SER A 38 -6.79 12.37 -3.96
N LYS A 39 -5.80 12.73 -3.13
CA LYS A 39 -4.75 13.69 -3.51
C LYS A 39 -3.88 13.14 -4.63
N ILE A 40 -3.42 11.89 -4.50
CA ILE A 40 -2.58 11.26 -5.53
C ILE A 40 -3.32 11.13 -6.87
N ASP A 41 -4.61 10.78 -6.86
CA ASP A 41 -5.42 10.69 -8.08
C ASP A 41 -5.59 12.04 -8.81
N GLN A 42 -5.44 13.15 -8.09
CA GLN A 42 -5.60 14.51 -8.61
C GLN A 42 -4.26 15.23 -8.84
N ASP A 43 -3.14 14.63 -8.41
CA ASP A 43 -1.84 15.25 -8.43
C ASP A 43 -1.21 15.20 -9.83
N LYS A 44 -1.33 16.32 -10.55
CA LYS A 44 -0.75 16.50 -11.88
C LYS A 44 0.76 16.78 -11.87
N SER A 45 1.38 16.91 -10.69
CA SER A 45 2.82 17.12 -10.56
C SER A 45 3.62 15.82 -10.59
N LEU A 46 2.97 14.67 -10.37
CA LEU A 46 3.57 13.36 -10.51
C LEU A 46 3.86 13.04 -11.98
N GLU A 47 5.01 12.44 -12.23
CA GLU A 47 5.33 11.88 -13.54
C GLU A 47 4.56 10.57 -13.73
N GLU A 48 4.10 10.32 -14.96
CA GLU A 48 3.39 9.11 -15.32
C GLU A 48 4.12 8.36 -16.43
N THR A 49 4.38 7.07 -16.22
CA THR A 49 4.75 6.16 -17.29
C THR A 49 3.60 5.23 -17.61
N PHE A 50 3.42 4.93 -18.90
CA PHE A 50 2.35 4.10 -19.41
C PHE A 50 2.92 2.94 -20.24
N GLN A 51 2.26 1.79 -20.13
CA GLN A 51 2.54 0.57 -20.86
C GLN A 51 1.21 -0.14 -21.13
N ASP A 52 1.06 -0.74 -22.30
CA ASP A 52 -0.05 -1.64 -22.62
C ASP A 52 0.44 -2.87 -23.38
N GLY A 53 -0.45 -3.86 -23.50
CA GLY A 53 -0.17 -5.08 -24.22
C GLY A 53 -1.33 -6.06 -24.22
N ALA A 54 -1.12 -7.19 -24.90
CA ALA A 54 -2.05 -8.30 -24.90
C ALA A 54 -1.86 -9.17 -23.64
N LEU A 55 -2.97 -9.73 -23.16
CA LEU A 55 -3.01 -10.82 -22.20
C LEU A 55 -3.23 -12.09 -23.00
N THR A 56 -2.30 -13.03 -22.92
CA THR A 56 -2.43 -14.33 -23.59
C THR A 56 -2.59 -15.45 -22.58
N ASP A 57 -2.96 -16.63 -23.06
CA ASP A 57 -2.79 -17.85 -22.28
C ASP A 57 -1.30 -18.10 -21.94
N ALA A 58 -1.06 -19.15 -21.15
CA ALA A 58 0.28 -19.50 -20.70
C ALA A 58 1.24 -19.89 -21.85
N ASN A 59 0.72 -20.29 -23.01
CA ASN A 59 1.49 -20.68 -24.18
C ASN A 59 1.72 -19.51 -25.15
N GLY A 60 0.98 -18.40 -24.98
CA GLY A 60 0.99 -17.26 -25.90
C GLY A 60 0.14 -17.49 -27.15
N GLU A 61 -0.75 -18.48 -27.15
CA GLU A 61 -1.48 -18.91 -28.34
C GLU A 61 -2.87 -18.26 -28.44
N GLU A 62 -3.61 -18.22 -27.33
CA GLU A 62 -4.91 -17.56 -27.27
C GLU A 62 -4.82 -16.14 -26.71
N ASP A 63 -5.47 -15.20 -27.41
CA ASP A 63 -5.70 -13.84 -26.91
C ASP A 63 -6.84 -13.85 -25.88
N LEU A 64 -6.50 -13.52 -24.65
CA LEU A 64 -7.42 -13.43 -23.51
C LEU A 64 -7.90 -12.01 -23.25
N GLY A 65 -7.32 -11.01 -23.93
CA GLY A 65 -7.69 -9.61 -23.79
C GLY A 65 -6.49 -8.66 -23.74
N ILE A 66 -6.66 -7.51 -23.11
CA ILE A 66 -5.62 -6.48 -23.03
C ILE A 66 -5.37 -6.03 -21.61
N PHE A 67 -4.18 -5.48 -21.38
CA PHE A 67 -3.88 -4.75 -20.15
C PHE A 67 -3.33 -3.36 -20.44
N LYS A 68 -3.57 -2.44 -19.51
CA LYS A 68 -2.99 -1.10 -19.46
C LYS A 68 -2.44 -0.84 -18.07
N TYR A 69 -1.21 -0.37 -18.02
CA TYR A 69 -0.42 -0.23 -16.81
C TYR A 69 0.14 1.19 -16.71
N TYR A 70 -0.18 1.87 -15.62
CA TYR A 70 0.25 3.24 -15.34
C TYR A 70 1.03 3.25 -14.03
N VAL A 71 2.13 3.99 -14.00
CA VAL A 71 2.95 4.21 -12.80
C VAL A 71 3.10 5.70 -12.59
N ASN A 72 2.64 6.19 -11.43
CA ASN A 72 2.82 7.58 -11.01
C ASN A 72 3.90 7.66 -9.92
N PHE A 73 4.89 8.51 -10.13
CA PHE A 73 6.04 8.70 -9.23
C PHE A 73 6.54 10.14 -9.22
N ASP A 74 7.32 10.51 -8.20
CA ASP A 74 7.97 11.82 -8.17
C ASP A 74 9.22 11.82 -9.07
N ALA A 75 9.31 12.77 -10.00
CA ALA A 75 10.36 12.80 -11.01
C ALA A 75 11.78 12.96 -10.43
N LYS A 76 11.91 13.62 -9.26
CA LYS A 76 13.20 13.98 -8.65
C LYS A 76 13.73 12.88 -7.73
N THR A 77 12.87 12.41 -6.82
CA THR A 77 13.18 11.42 -5.79
C THR A 77 13.00 9.99 -6.30
N LYS A 78 12.22 9.80 -7.37
CA LYS A 78 11.78 8.48 -7.87
C LYS A 78 10.97 7.70 -6.83
N ASP A 79 10.34 8.41 -5.88
CA ASP A 79 9.41 7.79 -4.95
C ASP A 79 8.14 7.37 -5.69
N LEU A 80 7.75 6.12 -5.49
CA LEU A 80 6.55 5.53 -6.06
C LEU A 80 5.31 5.97 -5.27
N TYR A 81 4.29 6.46 -5.96
CA TYR A 81 3.03 6.89 -5.34
C TYR A 81 1.85 6.01 -5.72
N ARG A 82 1.74 5.64 -7.00
CA ARG A 82 0.61 4.84 -7.47
C ARG A 82 1.01 3.93 -8.62
N ILE A 83 0.41 2.75 -8.62
CA ILE A 83 0.38 1.86 -9.78
C ILE A 83 -1.08 1.56 -10.10
N LYS A 84 -1.50 1.76 -11.35
CA LYS A 84 -2.83 1.44 -11.83
C LYS A 84 -2.72 0.38 -12.92
N ASN A 85 -3.31 -0.78 -12.67
CA ASN A 85 -3.40 -1.89 -13.60
C ASN A 85 -4.85 -2.02 -14.07
N ILE A 86 -5.06 -2.10 -15.37
CA ILE A 86 -6.36 -2.25 -15.99
C ILE A 86 -6.29 -3.49 -16.87
N GLU A 87 -7.20 -4.43 -16.65
CA GLU A 87 -7.32 -5.66 -17.43
C GLU A 87 -8.71 -5.70 -18.07
N GLU A 88 -8.77 -6.07 -19.34
CA GLU A 88 -10.02 -6.24 -20.09
C GLU A 88 -10.01 -7.62 -20.75
N THR A 89 -10.69 -8.59 -20.12
CA THR A 89 -10.73 -10.00 -20.52
C THR A 89 -12.16 -10.48 -20.77
N GLY A 90 -12.98 -9.59 -21.36
CA GLY A 90 -14.43 -9.71 -21.47
C GLY A 90 -15.20 -9.01 -20.35
N ASN A 91 -14.56 -8.77 -19.20
CA ASN A 91 -14.98 -7.80 -18.20
C ASN A 91 -13.83 -6.83 -17.90
N PHE A 92 -14.18 -5.62 -17.52
CA PHE A 92 -13.21 -4.61 -17.12
C PHE A 92 -12.87 -4.75 -15.64
N ARG A 93 -11.57 -4.78 -15.32
CA ARG A 93 -11.06 -4.76 -13.95
C ARG A 93 -9.96 -3.72 -13.84
N THR A 94 -10.17 -2.69 -13.02
CA THR A 94 -9.13 -1.73 -12.64
C THR A 94 -8.70 -1.97 -11.21
N GLU A 95 -7.40 -2.17 -11.02
CA GLU A 95 -6.73 -2.25 -9.74
C GLU A 95 -5.87 -0.99 -9.56
N SER A 96 -5.99 -0.28 -8.44
CA SER A 96 -5.08 0.81 -8.08
C SER A 96 -4.40 0.51 -6.76
N TYR A 97 -3.08 0.58 -6.76
CA TYR A 97 -2.20 0.33 -5.61
C TYR A 97 -1.51 1.64 -5.24
N TYR A 98 -1.65 2.06 -3.98
CA TYR A 98 -1.14 3.33 -3.47
C TYR A 98 0.00 3.10 -2.49
N PHE A 99 1.09 3.81 -2.68
CA PHE A 99 2.34 3.63 -1.96
C PHE A 99 2.75 4.90 -1.25
N LYS A 100 3.13 4.79 0.01
CA LYS A 100 3.69 5.90 0.79
C LYS A 100 4.93 5.42 1.53
N ASP A 101 5.99 6.21 1.50
CA ASP A 101 7.27 5.87 2.13
C ASP A 101 7.78 4.49 1.67
N ASN A 102 7.64 4.20 0.38
CA ASN A 102 7.97 2.90 -0.23
C ASN A 102 7.23 1.68 0.35
N ALA A 103 6.07 1.88 0.97
CA ALA A 103 5.19 0.81 1.45
C ALA A 103 3.78 0.93 0.87
N LEU A 104 3.14 -0.20 0.57
CA LEU A 104 1.73 -0.23 0.19
C LEU A 104 0.87 0.24 1.37
N VAL A 105 -0.01 1.21 1.12
CA VAL A 105 -0.94 1.75 2.12
C VAL A 105 -2.40 1.54 1.76
N ALA A 106 -2.73 1.39 0.49
CA ALA A 106 -4.07 1.03 0.06
C ALA A 106 -4.07 0.31 -1.30
N ALA A 107 -5.08 -0.53 -1.50
CA ALA A 107 -5.40 -1.12 -2.79
C ALA A 107 -6.91 -1.01 -3.04
N THR A 108 -7.30 -0.68 -4.26
CA THR A 108 -8.70 -0.61 -4.69
C THR A 108 -8.92 -1.44 -5.94
N VAL A 109 -10.10 -2.02 -6.06
CA VAL A 109 -10.54 -2.75 -7.25
C VAL A 109 -11.89 -2.23 -7.67
N LYS A 110 -11.99 -1.79 -8.92
CA LYS A 110 -13.25 -1.44 -9.59
C LYS A 110 -13.46 -2.38 -10.76
N SER A 111 -14.64 -2.97 -10.83
CA SER A 111 -15.05 -3.83 -11.94
C SER A 111 -16.47 -3.51 -12.36
N SER A 112 -16.81 -3.77 -13.63
CA SER A 112 -18.17 -3.55 -14.15
C SER A 112 -19.25 -4.36 -13.44
N ALA A 113 -18.90 -5.49 -12.82
CA ALA A 113 -19.85 -6.48 -12.31
C ALA A 113 -19.96 -6.56 -10.78
N ALA A 114 -19.19 -5.75 -10.03
CA ALA A 114 -19.15 -5.85 -8.58
C ALA A 114 -18.86 -4.51 -7.89
N ASP A 115 -19.29 -4.40 -6.64
CA ASP A 115 -18.99 -3.26 -5.77
C ASP A 115 -17.49 -3.02 -5.66
N GLU A 116 -17.13 -1.75 -5.47
CA GLU A 116 -15.74 -1.37 -5.25
C GLU A 116 -15.18 -2.10 -4.02
N LYS A 117 -14.02 -2.72 -4.22
CA LYS A 117 -13.29 -3.43 -3.17
C LYS A 117 -12.13 -2.57 -2.72
N LYS A 118 -11.86 -2.56 -1.42
CA LYS A 118 -10.76 -1.77 -0.84
C LYS A 118 -10.02 -2.55 0.23
N ILE A 119 -8.71 -2.33 0.32
CA ILE A 119 -7.85 -2.76 1.42
C ILE A 119 -7.05 -1.55 1.87
N TYR A 120 -7.02 -1.32 3.18
CA TYR A 120 -6.19 -0.31 3.82
C TYR A 120 -5.14 -0.97 4.70
N LEU A 121 -3.89 -0.51 4.58
CA LEU A 121 -2.76 -1.02 5.32
C LEU A 121 -2.12 0.06 6.18
N TYR A 122 -1.69 -0.34 7.37
CA TYR A 122 -0.84 0.48 8.23
C TYR A 122 0.31 -0.36 8.76
N LYS A 123 1.55 0.08 8.50
CA LYS A 123 2.77 -0.65 8.89
C LYS A 123 2.76 -2.11 8.42
N GLY A 124 2.32 -2.34 7.18
CA GLY A 124 2.28 -3.65 6.54
C GLY A 124 1.15 -4.58 7.01
N LYS A 125 0.24 -4.12 7.88
CA LYS A 125 -0.91 -4.90 8.34
C LYS A 125 -2.21 -4.32 7.78
N ILE A 126 -3.13 -5.19 7.35
CA ILE A 126 -4.48 -4.79 6.96
C ILE A 126 -5.19 -4.24 8.20
N ILE A 127 -5.69 -3.00 8.10
CA ILE A 127 -6.46 -2.35 9.17
C ILE A 127 -7.95 -2.31 8.88
N SER A 128 -8.33 -2.34 7.59
CA SER A 128 -9.71 -2.35 7.11
C SER A 128 -9.75 -2.94 5.70
N SER A 129 -10.86 -3.58 5.37
CA SER A 129 -11.13 -4.13 4.03
C SER A 129 -12.63 -4.14 3.76
N SER A 130 -13.05 -3.86 2.53
CA SER A 130 -14.45 -3.88 2.11
C SER A 130 -14.66 -4.73 0.87
N ASN A 131 -15.75 -5.50 0.86
CA ASN A 131 -16.21 -6.31 -0.29
C ASN A 131 -15.16 -7.28 -0.85
N ILE A 132 -14.27 -7.78 0.01
CA ILE A 132 -13.11 -8.57 -0.41
C ILE A 132 -12.82 -9.70 0.57
N ASP A 133 -12.63 -10.91 0.04
CA ASP A 133 -12.24 -12.08 0.82
C ASP A 133 -10.72 -12.19 1.01
N SER A 134 -10.28 -13.12 1.84
CA SER A 134 -8.85 -13.28 2.15
C SER A 134 -8.01 -13.72 0.95
N LYS A 135 -8.57 -14.50 0.01
CA LYS A 135 -7.83 -14.98 -1.16
C LYS A 135 -7.54 -13.82 -2.11
N GLU A 136 -8.52 -12.97 -2.33
CA GLU A 136 -8.35 -11.77 -3.16
C GLU A 136 -7.48 -10.73 -2.45
N GLN A 137 -7.53 -10.63 -1.12
CA GLN A 137 -6.56 -9.83 -0.36
C GLN A 137 -5.12 -10.29 -0.64
N ASP A 138 -4.83 -11.58 -0.46
CA ASP A 138 -3.49 -12.15 -0.70
C ASP A 138 -3.04 -11.95 -2.14
N LEU A 139 -3.95 -12.12 -3.11
CA LEU A 139 -3.67 -11.85 -4.52
C LEU A 139 -3.26 -10.38 -4.74
N LEU A 140 -4.02 -9.42 -4.23
CA LEU A 140 -3.73 -7.99 -4.40
C LEU A 140 -2.41 -7.60 -3.72
N LEU A 141 -2.14 -8.12 -2.51
CA LEU A 141 -0.86 -7.87 -1.83
C LEU A 141 0.32 -8.46 -2.61
N THR A 142 0.14 -9.64 -3.19
CA THR A 142 1.17 -10.29 -4.02
C THR A 142 1.43 -9.51 -5.31
N LYS A 143 0.38 -9.11 -6.02
CA LYS A 143 0.48 -8.24 -7.21
C LYS A 143 1.17 -6.92 -6.87
N ALA A 144 0.75 -6.24 -5.80
CA ALA A 144 1.36 -4.97 -5.36
C ALA A 144 2.87 -5.11 -5.12
N LYS A 145 3.29 -6.18 -4.44
CA LYS A 145 4.71 -6.46 -4.20
C LYS A 145 5.48 -6.70 -5.50
N ARG A 146 4.90 -7.48 -6.42
CA ARG A 146 5.49 -7.73 -7.74
C ARG A 146 5.68 -6.42 -8.51
N PHE A 147 4.63 -5.62 -8.64
CA PHE A 147 4.67 -4.34 -9.35
C PHE A 147 5.65 -3.35 -8.73
N GLN A 148 5.70 -3.29 -7.40
CA GLN A 148 6.69 -2.46 -6.71
C GLN A 148 8.13 -2.91 -6.98
N ASN A 149 8.38 -4.22 -7.01
CA ASN A 149 9.71 -4.76 -7.33
C ASN A 149 10.09 -4.47 -8.78
N GLU A 150 9.16 -4.64 -9.73
CA GLU A 150 9.36 -4.30 -11.14
C GLU A 150 9.72 -2.83 -11.31
N TYR A 151 9.04 -1.92 -10.60
CA TYR A 151 9.38 -0.49 -10.61
C TYR A 151 10.80 -0.22 -10.10
N LYS A 152 11.20 -0.85 -8.99
CA LYS A 152 12.53 -0.65 -8.38
C LYS A 152 13.69 -1.22 -9.20
N ASN A 153 13.40 -2.18 -10.08
CA ASN A 153 14.40 -2.85 -10.92
C ASN A 153 14.53 -2.24 -12.32
N LYS A 154 13.79 -1.16 -12.62
CA LYS A 154 13.96 -0.33 -13.83
C LYS A 154 15.01 0.74 -13.61
#